data_AF-A0A4V2AYL1-F1
#
_entry.id   AF-A0A4V2AYL1-F1
#
_cell.length_a   1.000
_cell.length_b   1.000
_cell.length_c   1.000
_cell.angle_alpha   90.00
_cell.angle_beta   90.00
_cell.angle_gamma   90.00
#
_symmetry.space_group_name_H-M   'P 1'
#
loop_
_entity.id
_entity.type
_entity.pdbx_description
1 polymer ?
#
loop_
_entity_poly.entity_id
_entity_poly.type
_entity_poly.pdbx_seq_one_letter_code
_entity_poly.pdbx_strand_id
1 'polypeptide(L)'
;MHVHILGICGTFMGGIAAIARAAGHKVTGSDRNVYPPMSTQLAELGIEITEGFDEAQLQPRPDVVVVGNVMTRGAPVIEALLDSTIPYTSGPEWLAREVLRDRWVLAVAGTHGKTTTSSLLAHLLDHAGLDPGFLIGGVPGNFNVSARLGSSPFFVIEADEYDTAF
;
A
#
# COMPACT_ATOMS: atom_id res chain seq x y z
N MET A 1 0.34 0.40 15.38
CA MET A 1 0.54 1.76 14.86
C MET A 1 -0.72 2.25 14.17
N HIS A 2 -0.95 3.56 14.16
CA HIS A 2 -1.88 4.28 13.31
C HIS A 2 -1.12 4.80 12.09
N VAL A 3 -1.36 4.17 10.94
CA VAL A 3 -0.81 4.54 9.65
C VAL A 3 -1.85 5.39 8.92
N HIS A 4 -1.51 6.63 8.57
CA HIS A 4 -2.35 7.47 7.72
C HIS A 4 -1.77 7.54 6.30
N ILE A 5 -2.56 7.21 5.29
CA ILE A 5 -2.08 7.11 3.91
C ILE A 5 -2.68 8.24 3.06
N LEU A 6 -1.82 9.10 2.51
CA LEU A 6 -2.21 10.15 1.56
C LEU A 6 -2.14 9.60 0.13
N GLY A 7 -3.22 9.73 -0.65
CA GLY A 7 -3.33 9.09 -1.97
C GLY A 7 -3.66 7.60 -1.86
N ILE A 8 -4.51 7.22 -0.89
CA ILE A 8 -4.80 5.82 -0.55
C ILE A 8 -5.53 5.05 -1.66
N CYS A 9 -6.22 5.73 -2.59
CA CYS A 9 -7.01 5.07 -3.63
C CYS A 9 -6.18 4.65 -4.86
N GLY A 10 -4.88 4.95 -4.91
CA GLY A 10 -4.00 4.39 -5.94
C GLY A 10 -3.81 2.87 -5.76
N THR A 11 -3.70 2.10 -6.84
CA THR A 11 -3.62 0.62 -6.78
C THR A 11 -2.53 0.10 -5.83
N PHE A 12 -1.33 0.67 -5.91
CA PHE A 12 -0.23 0.31 -5.02
C PHE A 12 -0.54 0.69 -3.57
N MET A 13 -1.00 1.93 -3.34
CA MET A 13 -1.28 2.48 -2.01
C MET A 13 -2.45 1.76 -1.32
N GLY A 14 -3.48 1.37 -2.07
CA GLY A 14 -4.57 0.54 -1.57
C GLY A 14 -4.09 -0.85 -1.16
N GLY A 15 -3.14 -1.42 -1.92
CA GLY A 15 -2.46 -2.65 -1.54
C GLY A 15 -1.62 -2.52 -0.26
N ILE A 16 -0.87 -1.42 -0.11
CA ILE A 16 -0.18 -1.08 1.15
C ILE A 16 -1.18 -1.00 2.31
N ALA A 17 -2.31 -0.33 2.11
CA ALA A 17 -3.35 -0.19 3.12
C ALA A 17 -3.92 -1.55 3.55
N ALA A 18 -4.19 -2.43 2.58
CA ALA A 18 -4.68 -3.78 2.85
C ALA A 18 -3.66 -4.62 3.63
N ILE A 19 -2.38 -4.56 3.26
CA ILE A 19 -1.29 -5.26 3.96
C ILE A 19 -1.14 -4.72 5.38
N ALA A 20 -1.14 -3.40 5.56
CA ALA A 20 -1.03 -2.75 6.86
C ALA A 20 -2.19 -3.11 7.80
N ARG A 21 -3.43 -3.18 7.28
CA ARG A 21 -4.58 -3.67 8.05
C ARG A 21 -4.45 -5.13 8.42
N ALA A 22 -4.05 -5.99 7.49
CA ALA A 22 -3.83 -7.41 7.76
C ALA A 22 -2.72 -7.64 8.81
N ALA A 23 -1.72 -6.75 8.86
CA ALA A 23 -0.66 -6.75 9.87
C ALA A 23 -1.12 -6.23 11.26
N GLY A 24 -2.39 -5.84 11.41
CA GLY A 24 -2.96 -5.39 12.68
C GLY A 24 -2.75 -3.90 12.98
N HIS A 25 -2.37 -3.09 12.00
CA HIS A 25 -2.30 -1.64 12.17
C HIS A 25 -3.69 -1.00 12.05
N LYS A 26 -3.89 0.13 12.73
CA LYS A 26 -5.00 1.04 12.40
C LYS A 26 -4.60 1.77 11.12
N VAL A 27 -5.41 1.67 10.07
CA VAL A 27 -5.18 2.41 8.82
C VAL A 27 -6.35 3.35 8.57
N THR A 28 -5.99 4.59 8.26
CA THR A 28 -6.86 5.64 7.73
C THR A 28 -6.21 6.19 6.46
N GLY A 29 -6.95 6.89 5.61
CA GLY A 29 -6.30 7.61 4.52
C GLY A 29 -7.19 8.64 3.86
N SER A 30 -6.61 9.35 2.92
CA SER A 30 -7.33 10.34 2.12
C SER A 30 -6.95 10.29 0.66
N ASP A 31 -7.88 10.70 -0.19
CA ASP A 31 -7.68 10.81 -1.63
C ASP A 31 -8.59 11.90 -2.22
N ARG A 32 -8.20 12.48 -3.36
CA ARG A 32 -9.07 13.40 -4.12
C ARG A 32 -10.27 12.68 -4.73
N ASN A 33 -10.10 11.41 -5.06
CA ASN A 33 -11.04 10.64 -5.86
C ASN A 33 -11.49 9.40 -5.09
N VAL A 34 -12.47 9.56 -4.20
CA VAL A 34 -12.98 8.45 -3.37
C VAL A 34 -14.20 7.83 -4.05
N TYR A 35 -13.97 6.92 -5.00
CA TYR A 35 -15.03 6.20 -5.70
C TYR A 35 -14.72 4.70 -5.94
N PRO A 36 -15.73 3.86 -6.22
CA PRO A 36 -15.53 2.44 -6.46
C PRO A 36 -14.67 2.15 -7.71
N PRO A 37 -13.89 1.06 -7.75
CA PRO A 37 -13.94 -0.07 -6.81
C PRO A 37 -13.09 0.11 -5.56
N MET A 38 -12.13 1.03 -5.55
CA MET A 38 -11.13 1.11 -4.47
C MET A 38 -11.74 1.56 -3.14
N SER A 39 -12.65 2.54 -3.16
CA SER A 39 -13.31 2.99 -1.93
C SER A 39 -14.11 1.87 -1.26
N THR A 40 -14.81 1.05 -2.05
CA THR A 40 -15.55 -0.13 -1.56
C THR A 40 -14.60 -1.16 -0.96
N GLN A 41 -13.53 -1.51 -1.67
CA GLN A 41 -12.53 -2.49 -1.19
C GLN A 41 -11.90 -2.06 0.13
N LEU A 42 -11.50 -0.80 0.26
CA LEU A 42 -10.91 -0.27 1.49
C LEU A 42 -11.94 -0.22 2.63
N ALA A 43 -13.19 0.14 2.34
CA ALA A 43 -14.27 0.13 3.33
C ALA A 43 -14.59 -1.28 3.84
N GLU A 44 -14.57 -2.29 2.97
CA GLU A 44 -14.74 -3.71 3.35
C GLU A 44 -13.63 -4.20 4.28
N LEU A 45 -12.43 -3.60 4.20
CA LEU A 45 -11.31 -3.83 5.13
C LEU A 45 -11.42 -3.00 6.42
N GLY A 46 -12.50 -2.21 6.57
CA GLY A 46 -12.76 -1.33 7.71
C GLY A 46 -11.84 -0.11 7.75
N ILE A 47 -11.29 0.31 6.61
CA ILE A 47 -10.40 1.47 6.50
C ILE A 47 -11.26 2.73 6.34
N GLU A 48 -11.01 3.71 7.21
CA GLU A 48 -11.65 5.02 7.11
C GLU A 48 -10.95 5.85 6.05
N ILE A 49 -11.72 6.39 5.11
CA ILE A 49 -11.24 7.17 3.97
C ILE A 49 -11.91 8.54 4.01
N THR A 50 -11.13 9.60 3.86
CA THR A 50 -11.62 10.97 3.75
C THR A 50 -11.35 11.50 2.35
N GLU A 51 -12.34 12.16 1.74
CA GLU A 51 -12.16 12.81 0.44
C GLU A 51 -11.43 14.16 0.60
N GLY A 52 -10.54 14.47 -0.35
CA GLY A 52 -9.73 15.68 -0.36
C GLY A 52 -8.49 15.59 0.54
N PHE A 53 -7.78 16.71 0.67
CA PHE A 53 -6.52 16.82 1.39
C PHE A 53 -6.54 18.03 2.32
N ASP A 54 -6.89 17.80 3.58
CA ASP A 54 -7.04 18.83 4.61
C ASP A 54 -6.16 18.54 5.82
N GLU A 55 -5.66 19.57 6.49
CA GLU A 55 -4.80 19.43 7.67
C GLU A 55 -5.48 18.71 8.84
N ALA A 56 -6.81 18.81 8.97
CA ALA A 56 -7.57 18.12 10.00
C ALA A 56 -7.46 16.59 9.88
N GLN A 57 -7.08 16.07 8.71
CA GLN A 57 -6.86 14.64 8.49
C GLN A 57 -5.64 14.09 9.23
N LEU A 58 -4.74 14.96 9.72
CA LEU A 58 -3.65 14.59 10.61
C LEU A 58 -4.09 14.43 12.08
N GLN A 59 -5.39 14.58 12.36
CA GLN A 59 -5.99 14.37 13.68
C GLN A 59 -6.99 13.19 13.68
N PRO A 60 -6.93 12.28 14.66
CA PRO A 60 -5.91 12.20 15.71
C PRO A 60 -4.53 11.91 15.13
N ARG A 61 -3.48 12.37 15.82
CA ARG A 61 -2.08 12.24 15.38
C ARG A 61 -1.74 10.79 14.98
N PRO A 62 -1.40 10.50 13.71
CA PRO A 62 -0.93 9.18 13.32
C PRO A 62 0.51 8.93 13.81
N ASP A 63 0.86 7.66 13.94
CA ASP A 63 2.24 7.24 14.27
C ASP A 63 3.17 7.43 13.06
N VAL A 64 2.63 7.28 11.84
CA VAL A 64 3.34 7.55 10.59
C VAL A 64 2.37 7.94 9.48
N VAL A 65 2.80 8.87 8.62
CA VAL A 65 2.11 9.20 7.37
C VAL A 65 2.83 8.57 6.19
N VAL A 66 2.11 7.77 5.40
CA VAL A 66 2.61 7.22 4.14
C VAL A 66 2.15 8.13 3.00
N VAL A 67 3.11 8.75 2.34
CA VAL A 67 2.88 9.76 1.30
C VAL A 67 2.86 9.07 -0.06
N GLY A 68 1.72 9.10 -0.74
CA GLY A 68 1.58 8.63 -2.12
C GLY A 68 2.19 9.60 -3.13
N ASN A 69 2.55 9.09 -4.31
CA ASN A 69 3.27 9.84 -5.33
C ASN A 69 2.53 11.03 -5.95
N VAL A 70 1.21 11.09 -5.78
CA VAL A 70 0.37 12.20 -6.24
C VAL A 70 0.47 13.44 -5.34
N MET A 71 1.16 13.34 -4.20
CA MET A 71 1.34 14.44 -3.25
C MET A 71 2.47 15.39 -3.67
N THR A 72 2.19 16.68 -3.58
CA THR A 72 3.13 17.75 -3.90
C THR A 72 3.07 18.87 -2.85
N ARG A 73 4.13 19.69 -2.77
CA ARG A 73 4.14 20.90 -1.94
C ARG A 73 3.02 21.86 -2.34
N GLY A 74 2.55 22.64 -1.38
CA GLY A 74 1.43 23.56 -1.50
C GLY A 74 0.07 22.95 -1.16
N ALA A 75 -0.04 21.63 -1.04
CA ALA A 75 -1.24 21.00 -0.50
C ALA A 75 -1.32 21.25 1.02
N PRO A 76 -2.48 21.70 1.56
CA PRO A 76 -2.61 22.03 2.99
C PRO A 76 -2.14 20.91 3.93
N VAL A 77 -2.54 19.67 3.66
CA VAL A 77 -2.13 18.50 4.46
C VAL A 77 -0.62 18.25 4.41
N ILE A 78 0.05 18.55 3.29
CA ILE A 78 1.49 18.35 3.13
C ILE A 78 2.27 19.43 3.86
N GLU A 79 1.87 20.70 3.75
CA GLU A 79 2.52 21.77 4.51
C GLU A 79 2.34 21.54 6.02
N ALA A 80 1.13 21.19 6.46
CA ALA A 80 0.87 20.84 7.86
C ALA A 80 1.68 19.63 8.34
N LEU A 81 1.85 18.59 7.50
CA LEU A 81 2.69 17.44 7.82
C LEU A 81 4.16 17.84 7.98
N LEU A 82 4.69 18.66 7.08
CA LEU A 82 6.08 19.12 7.10
C LEU A 82 6.37 20.06 8.27
N ASP A 83 5.40 20.86 8.69
CA ASP A 83 5.50 21.72 9.89
C ASP A 83 5.30 20.94 11.21
N SER A 84 4.92 19.66 11.13
CA SER A 84 4.70 18.80 12.28
C SER A 84 5.95 18.00 12.69
N THR A 85 5.81 17.21 13.76
CA THR A 85 6.80 16.19 14.17
C THR A 85 6.33 14.77 13.86
N ILE A 86 5.35 14.62 12.98
CA ILE A 86 4.81 13.31 12.59
C ILE A 86 5.80 12.65 11.62
N PRO A 87 6.26 11.41 11.90
CA PRO A 87 7.08 10.67 10.95
C PRO A 87 6.34 10.47 9.64
N TYR A 88 7.04 10.63 8.51
CA TYR A 88 6.48 10.34 7.20
C TYR A 88 7.46 9.55 6.33
N THR A 89 6.93 8.82 5.37
CA THR A 89 7.69 7.96 4.46
C THR A 89 6.93 7.74 3.16
N SER A 90 7.61 7.28 2.11
CA SER A 90 6.94 6.79 0.89
C SER A 90 6.34 5.40 1.12
N GLY A 91 5.37 5.02 0.28
CA GLY A 91 4.77 3.68 0.28
C GLY A 91 5.79 2.54 0.09
N PRO A 92 6.70 2.61 -0.90
CA PRO A 92 7.75 1.60 -1.07
C PRO A 92 8.67 1.45 0.14
N GLU A 93 9.09 2.56 0.75
CA GLU A 93 9.97 2.52 1.92
C GLU A 93 9.24 1.94 3.15
N TRP A 94 7.96 2.28 3.35
CA TRP A 94 7.14 1.67 4.39
C TRP A 94 7.04 0.16 4.20
N LEU A 95 6.74 -0.30 2.97
CA LEU A 95 6.65 -1.72 2.65
C LEU A 95 7.98 -2.44 2.91
N ALA A 96 9.09 -1.82 2.49
CA ALA A 96 10.43 -2.36 2.69
C ALA A 96 10.74 -2.58 4.17
N ARG A 97 10.45 -1.58 5.01
CA ARG A 97 10.75 -1.62 6.45
C ARG A 97 9.83 -2.53 7.25
N GLU A 98 8.53 -2.40 7.03
CA GLU A 98 7.51 -3.00 7.89
C GLU A 98 7.11 -4.42 7.46
N VAL A 99 7.40 -4.80 6.20
CA VAL A 99 6.94 -6.07 5.64
C VAL A 99 8.08 -6.87 5.04
N LEU A 100 8.84 -6.28 4.11
CA LEU A 100 9.79 -7.05 3.29
C LEU A 100 11.08 -7.43 4.02
N ARG A 101 11.49 -6.64 5.02
CA ARG A 101 12.76 -6.80 5.74
C ARG A 101 13.00 -8.23 6.25
N ASP A 102 11.96 -8.88 6.75
CA ASP A 102 12.03 -10.21 7.35
C ASP A 102 11.46 -11.31 6.44
N ARG A 103 11.33 -11.03 5.13
CA ARG A 103 10.75 -11.94 4.13
C ARG A 103 11.78 -12.32 3.06
N TRP A 104 11.59 -13.50 2.50
CA TRP A 104 12.21 -13.89 1.24
C TRP A 104 11.47 -13.22 0.08
N VAL A 105 12.03 -12.11 -0.40
CA VAL A 105 11.40 -11.31 -1.47
C VAL A 105 11.70 -11.90 -2.84
N LEU A 106 10.65 -12.17 -3.59
CA LEU A 106 10.67 -12.60 -4.98
C LEU A 106 10.18 -11.45 -5.85
N ALA A 107 11.12 -10.60 -6.27
CA ALA A 107 10.85 -9.41 -7.06
C ALA A 107 10.89 -9.71 -8.56
N VAL A 108 9.81 -9.36 -9.27
CA VAL A 108 9.71 -9.52 -10.72
C VAL A 108 9.84 -8.15 -11.39
N ALA A 109 10.98 -7.93 -12.07
CA ALA A 109 11.29 -6.70 -12.78
C ALA A 109 11.11 -6.84 -14.31
N GLY A 110 11.17 -5.71 -15.02
CA GLY A 110 11.19 -5.65 -16.48
C GLY A 110 10.10 -4.75 -17.08
N THR A 111 10.27 -4.37 -18.35
CA THR A 111 9.35 -3.45 -19.02
C THR A 111 7.98 -4.07 -19.30
N HIS A 112 7.92 -5.39 -19.54
CA HIS A 112 6.69 -6.11 -19.84
C HIS A 112 6.64 -7.45 -19.10
N GLY A 113 5.42 -7.93 -18.83
CA GLY A 113 5.20 -9.25 -18.24
C GLY A 113 5.35 -9.34 -16.72
N LYS A 114 5.68 -8.24 -16.02
CA LYS A 114 5.81 -8.22 -14.55
C LYS A 114 4.56 -8.77 -13.87
N THR A 115 3.40 -8.18 -14.14
CA THR A 115 2.11 -8.57 -13.54
C THR A 115 1.75 -10.02 -13.81
N THR A 116 1.93 -10.51 -15.04
CA THR A 116 1.63 -11.91 -15.38
C THR A 116 2.57 -12.87 -14.66
N THR A 117 3.87 -12.58 -14.67
CA THR A 117 4.89 -13.42 -14.05
C THR A 117 4.79 -13.42 -12.53
N SER A 118 4.54 -12.26 -11.90
CA SER A 118 4.31 -12.15 -10.45
C SER A 118 3.04 -12.89 -10.03
N SER A 119 1.98 -12.80 -10.83
CA SER A 119 0.72 -13.54 -10.62
C SER A 119 0.93 -15.06 -10.68
N LEU A 120 1.64 -15.55 -11.70
CA LEU A 120 1.97 -16.97 -11.83
C LEU A 120 2.85 -17.45 -10.66
N LEU A 121 3.84 -16.65 -10.27
CA LEU A 121 4.72 -16.99 -9.16
C LEU A 121 3.96 -17.07 -7.83
N ALA A 122 3.12 -16.09 -7.53
CA ALA A 122 2.27 -16.09 -6.35
C ALA A 122 1.32 -17.30 -6.35
N HIS A 123 0.72 -17.61 -7.51
CA HIS A 123 -0.17 -18.77 -7.64
C HIS A 123 0.55 -20.10 -7.42
N LEU A 124 1.76 -20.29 -7.95
CA LEU A 124 2.52 -21.53 -7.77
C LEU A 124 2.88 -21.76 -6.30
N LEU A 125 3.30 -20.70 -5.60
CA LEU A 125 3.59 -20.77 -4.16
C LEU A 125 2.33 -21.07 -3.33
N ASP A 126 1.22 -20.40 -3.65
CA ASP A 126 -0.07 -20.64 -3.00
C ASP A 126 -0.57 -22.07 -3.22
N HIS A 127 -0.50 -22.57 -4.46
CA HIS A 127 -0.87 -23.95 -4.82
C HIS A 127 0.01 -25.00 -4.13
N ALA A 128 1.27 -24.65 -3.84
CA ALA A 128 2.18 -25.49 -3.06
C ALA A 128 1.89 -25.47 -1.54
N GLY A 129 0.85 -24.76 -1.10
CA GLY A 129 0.49 -24.62 0.32
C GLY A 129 1.41 -23.69 1.10
N LEU A 130 2.17 -22.83 0.41
CA LEU A 130 3.14 -21.93 1.03
C LEU A 130 2.57 -20.56 1.36
N ASP A 131 1.26 -20.33 1.28
CA ASP A 131 0.57 -19.07 1.68
C ASP A 131 1.42 -17.78 1.55
N PRO A 132 1.85 -17.40 0.32
CA PRO A 132 2.74 -16.28 0.12
C PRO A 132 2.05 -14.95 0.35
N GLY A 133 2.81 -13.97 0.85
CA GLY A 133 2.47 -12.57 0.72
C GLY A 133 2.69 -12.09 -0.71
N PHE A 134 1.91 -11.11 -1.16
CA PHE A 134 2.14 -10.49 -2.46
C PHE A 134 1.57 -9.06 -2.55
N LEU A 135 2.15 -8.28 -3.45
CA LEU A 135 1.63 -6.99 -3.92
C LEU A 135 1.83 -6.88 -5.43
N ILE A 136 0.73 -6.92 -6.17
CA ILE A 136 0.69 -7.01 -7.64
C ILE A 136 -0.13 -5.83 -8.18
N GLY A 137 0.32 -5.20 -9.26
CA GLY A 137 -0.27 -3.99 -9.85
C GLY A 137 -1.64 -4.18 -10.52
N GLY A 138 -2.18 -5.40 -10.47
CA GLY A 138 -3.52 -5.76 -10.91
C GLY A 138 -4.08 -6.89 -10.03
N VAL A 139 -5.35 -7.25 -10.24
CA VAL A 139 -5.96 -8.39 -9.56
C VAL A 139 -5.67 -9.66 -10.36
N PRO A 140 -4.85 -10.60 -9.86
CA PRO A 140 -4.58 -11.84 -10.58
C PRO A 140 -5.87 -12.66 -10.72
N GLY A 141 -6.12 -13.31 -11.86
CA GLY A 141 -7.38 -14.05 -12.08
C GLY A 141 -7.64 -15.21 -11.10
N ASN A 142 -6.61 -15.69 -10.41
CA ASN A 142 -6.72 -16.77 -9.41
C ASN A 142 -6.92 -16.23 -7.97
N PHE A 143 -6.91 -14.91 -7.78
CA PHE A 143 -7.09 -14.25 -6.48
C PHE A 143 -8.18 -13.17 -6.60
N ASN A 144 -8.90 -12.90 -5.51
CA ASN A 144 -9.89 -11.82 -5.48
C ASN A 144 -9.26 -10.47 -5.08
N VAL A 145 -7.97 -10.44 -4.78
CA VAL A 145 -7.24 -9.29 -4.25
C VAL A 145 -5.90 -9.11 -4.97
N SER A 146 -5.44 -7.87 -5.07
CA SER A 146 -4.12 -7.51 -5.61
C SER A 146 -3.00 -7.51 -4.55
N ALA A 147 -3.37 -7.57 -3.27
CA ALA A 147 -2.43 -7.56 -2.15
C ALA A 147 -2.86 -8.52 -1.04
N ARG A 148 -1.90 -9.24 -0.47
CA ARG A 148 -2.09 -10.16 0.66
C ARG A 148 -0.82 -10.18 1.51
N LEU A 149 -0.95 -10.15 2.84
CA LEU A 149 0.20 -10.20 3.74
C LEU A 149 0.89 -11.58 3.73
N GLY A 150 0.09 -12.66 3.75
CA GLY A 150 0.57 -14.04 3.83
C GLY A 150 1.24 -14.40 5.16
N SER A 151 1.26 -15.69 5.50
CA SER A 151 1.86 -16.19 6.74
C SER A 151 3.27 -16.79 6.56
N SER A 152 3.68 -17.08 5.33
CA SER A 152 4.97 -17.73 5.04
C SER A 152 6.10 -16.73 4.80
N PRO A 153 7.38 -17.15 4.77
CA PRO A 153 8.48 -16.22 4.55
C PRO A 153 8.47 -15.61 3.13
N PHE A 154 7.73 -16.16 2.16
CA PHE A 154 7.79 -15.69 0.78
C PHE A 154 6.91 -14.46 0.54
N PHE A 155 7.48 -13.46 -0.14
CA PHE A 155 6.73 -12.28 -0.58
C PHE A 155 6.99 -11.99 -2.05
N VAL A 156 5.94 -11.99 -2.89
CA VAL A 156 6.03 -11.73 -4.33
C VAL A 156 5.67 -10.28 -4.63
N ILE A 157 6.52 -9.56 -5.34
CA ILE A 157 6.28 -8.15 -5.68
C ILE A 157 6.68 -7.84 -7.11
N GLU A 158 5.94 -6.93 -7.74
CA GLU A 158 6.39 -6.28 -8.98
C GLU A 158 7.46 -5.24 -8.63
N ALA A 159 8.67 -5.42 -9.14
CA ALA A 159 9.73 -4.42 -9.05
C ALA A 159 9.60 -3.49 -10.26
N ASP A 160 8.90 -2.38 -10.06
CA ASP A 160 8.77 -1.36 -11.08
C ASP A 160 9.86 -0.30 -10.98
N GLU A 161 10.15 0.33 -12.11
CA GLU A 161 11.21 1.32 -12.28
C GLU A 161 10.75 2.74 -11.90
N TYR A 162 9.53 2.89 -11.37
CA TYR A 162 8.96 4.21 -11.08
C TYR A 162 9.76 4.98 -10.03
N ASP A 163 9.87 6.29 -10.25
CA ASP A 163 10.40 7.24 -9.27
C ASP A 163 9.69 7.06 -7.93
N THR A 164 10.47 6.81 -6.89
CA THR A 164 9.98 6.93 -5.52
C THR A 164 9.73 8.40 -5.27
N ALA A 165 8.47 8.77 -5.06
CA ALA A 165 8.11 10.10 -4.64
C ALA A 165 8.33 10.26 -3.13
N PHE A 166 8.87 11.43 -2.76
CA PHE A 166 9.00 11.95 -1.41
C PHE A 166 10.08 11.30 -0.52
#